data_AF-A0A354ZDN0-F1
#
_entry.id   AF-A0A354ZDN0-F1
#
_cell.length_a   1.000
_cell.length_b   1.000
_cell.length_c   1.000
_cell.angle_alpha   90.00
_cell.angle_beta   90.00
_cell.angle_gamma   90.00
#
_symmetry.space_group_name_H-M   'P 1'
#
loop_
_entity.id
_entity.type
_entity.pdbx_description
1 polymer ?
#
loop_
_entity_poly.entity_id
_entity_poly.type
_entity_poly.pdbx_seq_one_letter_code
_entity_poly.pdbx_strand_id
1 'polypeptide(L)' 'MAQISKNARTTTATHRFYCPCGGEIKMKTIVENGRVKNIAECEKCKRVERRPSDFK' A
#
# COMPACT_ATOMS: atom_id res chain seq x y z
N MET A 1 1.37 36.95 -6.72
CA MET A 1 1.32 35.80 -5.77
C MET A 1 1.63 34.55 -6.56
N ALA A 2 2.75 33.88 -6.27
CA ALA A 2 3.25 32.76 -7.06
C ALA A 2 2.26 31.58 -7.03
N GLN A 3 1.76 31.19 -8.18
CA GLN A 3 0.83 30.08 -8.32
C GLN A 3 1.63 28.78 -8.18
N ILE A 4 1.60 28.18 -6.98
CA ILE A 4 2.16 26.85 -6.72
C ILE A 4 1.59 25.88 -7.76
N SER A 5 2.48 25.23 -8.51
CA SER A 5 2.11 24.32 -9.59
C SER A 5 1.20 23.22 -9.06
N LYS A 6 0.23 22.77 -9.86
CA LYS A 6 -0.67 21.67 -9.48
C LYS A 6 0.08 20.37 -9.15
N ASN A 7 1.29 20.21 -9.70
CA ASN A 7 2.21 19.10 -9.42
C ASN A 7 2.95 19.22 -8.08
N ALA A 8 3.04 20.42 -7.51
CA ALA A 8 3.58 20.64 -6.16
C ALA A 8 2.54 20.36 -5.06
N ARG A 9 1.29 20.01 -5.42
CA ARG A 9 0.34 19.35 -4.51
C ARG A 9 0.71 17.87 -4.39
N THR A 10 1.93 17.59 -3.93
CA THR A 10 2.34 16.26 -3.47
C THR A 10 1.73 15.96 -2.10
N THR A 11 0.42 16.20 -1.92
CA THR A 11 -0.37 15.43 -0.95
C THR A 11 -0.69 14.09 -1.60
N THR A 12 0.35 13.34 -1.95
CA THR A 12 0.23 11.90 -2.15
C THR A 12 0.04 11.34 -0.75
N ALA A 13 -1.18 11.47 -0.22
CA ALA A 13 -1.60 10.70 0.93
C ALA A 13 -1.48 9.25 0.49
N THR A 14 -0.36 8.60 0.82
CA THR A 14 -0.27 7.16 0.75
C THR A 14 -1.42 6.64 1.61
N HIS A 15 -2.48 6.15 0.95
CA HIS A 15 -3.64 5.62 1.64
C HIS A 15 -3.14 4.54 2.60
N ARG A 16 -3.21 4.84 3.90
CA ARG A 16 -2.83 3.89 4.94
C ARG A 16 -3.95 2.87 5.04
N PHE A 17 -3.64 1.62 4.70
CA PHE A 17 -4.57 0.52 4.81
C PHE A 17 -4.32 -0.20 6.13
N TYR A 18 -5.40 -0.50 6.84
CA TYR A 18 -5.37 -1.18 8.12
C TYR A 18 -6.05 -2.54 7.99
N CYS A 19 -5.44 -3.56 8.54
CA CYS A 19 -6.02 -4.89 8.68
C CYS A 19 -6.94 -4.92 9.92
N PRO A 20 -8.01 -5.74 9.97
CA PRO A 20 -8.87 -5.91 11.15
C PRO A 20 -8.13 -6.28 12.45
N CYS A 21 -6.89 -6.80 12.36
CA CYS A 21 -6.04 -7.05 13.53
C CYS A 21 -5.39 -5.77 14.13
N GLY A 22 -5.65 -4.61 13.53
CA GLY A 22 -5.07 -3.31 13.89
C GLY A 22 -3.62 -3.12 13.44
N GLY A 23 -3.16 -3.91 12.47
CA GLY A 23 -1.85 -3.76 11.84
C GLY A 23 -1.92 -2.96 10.55
N GLU A 24 -0.89 -2.17 10.25
CA GLU A 24 -0.76 -1.52 8.95
C GLU A 24 -0.48 -2.56 7.86
N ILE A 25 -1.11 -2.38 6.70
CA ILE A 25 -0.91 -3.19 5.51
C ILE A 25 0.12 -2.48 4.65
N LYS A 26 1.27 -3.13 4.46
CA LYS A 26 2.33 -2.67 3.55
C LYS A 26 2.20 -3.39 2.22
N MET A 27 2.14 -2.61 1.15
CA MET A 27 2.22 -3.15 -0.21
C MET A 27 3.68 -3.54 -0.50
N LYS A 28 3.90 -4.77 -0.94
CA LYS A 28 5.20 -5.26 -1.41
C LYS A 28 5.08 -5.76 -2.84
N THR A 29 6.10 -5.50 -3.64
CA THR A 29 6.22 -6.08 -4.97
C THR A 29 7.30 -7.14 -4.92
N ILE A 30 6.93 -8.40 -5.13
CA ILE A 30 7.85 -9.54 -5.16
C ILE A 30 8.02 -9.98 -6.61
N VAL A 31 9.26 -10.26 -7.01
CA VAL A 31 9.57 -10.85 -8.31
C VAL A 31 9.88 -12.33 -8.10
N GLU A 32 9.00 -13.21 -8.57
CA GLU A 32 9.22 -14.66 -8.54
C GLU A 32 9.17 -15.21 -9.98
N ASN A 33 10.15 -16.04 -10.35
CA ASN A 33 10.25 -16.67 -11.68
C ASN A 33 10.10 -15.70 -12.86
N GLY A 34 10.71 -14.50 -12.73
CA GLY A 34 10.63 -13.44 -13.73
C GLY A 34 9.27 -12.73 -13.81
N ARG A 35 8.30 -13.07 -12.94
CA ARG A 35 6.99 -12.43 -12.88
C ARG A 35 6.89 -11.52 -11.66
N VAL A 36 6.47 -10.28 -11.92
CA VAL A 36 6.21 -9.27 -10.89
C VAL A 36 4.85 -9.54 -10.26
N LYS A 37 4.81 -9.75 -8.95
CA LYS A 37 3.58 -9.89 -8.15
C LYS A 37 3.49 -8.73 -7.17
N ASN A 38 2.35 -8.05 -7.17
CA ASN A 38 2.02 -7.08 -6.13
C ASN A 38 1.21 -7.80 -5.05
N ILE A 39 1.70 -7.76 -3.82
CA ILE A 39 1.08 -8.34 -2.64
C ILE A 39 0.90 -7.26 -1.57
N ALA A 40 -0.05 -7.48 -0.69
CA ALA A 40 -0.32 -6.67 0.48
C ALA A 40 -0.03 -7.53 1.71
N GLU A 41 0.89 -7.13 2.58
CA GLU A 41 1.27 -7.86 3.79
C GLU A 41 0.93 -7.04 5.04
N CYS A 42 0.23 -7.65 5.99
CA CYS A 42 0.00 -7.03 7.29
C CYS A 42 1.15 -7.28 8.25
N GLU A 43 1.68 -6.22 8.89
CA GLU A 43 2.82 -6.35 9.81
C GLU A 43 2.54 -7.19 11.07
N LYS A 44 1.28 -7.24 11.51
CA LYS A 44 0.91 -7.83 12.80
C LYS A 44 0.56 -9.31 12.69
N CYS A 45 -0.18 -9.70 11.65
CA CYS A 45 -0.62 -11.08 11.44
C CYS A 45 0.14 -11.79 10.31
N LYS A 46 1.05 -11.10 9.61
CA LYS A 46 1.79 -11.60 8.44
C LYS A 46 0.91 -12.22 7.35
N ARG A 47 -0.40 -11.88 7.34
CA ARG A 47 -1.30 -12.28 6.25
C ARG A 47 -0.88 -11.56 4.99
N VAL A 48 -0.80 -12.32 3.90
CA VAL A 48 -0.43 -11.84 2.58
C VAL A 48 -1.64 -12.02 1.68
N GLU A 49 -2.15 -10.92 1.14
CA GLU A 49 -3.27 -10.91 0.19
C GLU A 49 -2.89 -10.18 -1.09
N ARG A 50 -3.73 -10.26 -2.12
CA ARG A 50 -3.49 -9.54 -3.38
C ARG A 50 -3.89 -8.08 -3.31
N ARG A 51 -4.92 -7.73 -2.55
CA ARG A 51 -5.38 -6.33 -2.39
C ARG A 51 -5.59 -5.99 -0.91
N PRO A 52 -5.37 -4.73 -0.51
CA PRO A 52 -5.69 -4.27 0.83
C PRO A 52 -7.18 -4.43 1.21
N SER A 53 -8.09 -4.39 0.22
CA SER A 53 -9.53 -4.57 0.43
C SER A 53 -9.94 -6.00 0.79
N ASP A 54 -9.07 -6.98 0.56
CA ASP A 54 -9.32 -8.37 0.92
C ASP A 54 -9.11 -8.62 2.43
N PHE A 55 -8.45 -7.69 3.13
CA PHE A 55 -8.36 -7.68 4.58
C PHE A 55 -9.68 -7.12 5.18
N LYS A 56 -10.74 -7.93 5.14
CA LYS A 56 -11.97 -7.70 5.93
C LYS A 56 -11.81 -8.21 7.35
#